data_AF-A0A5C6RPF6-F1
#
_entry.id   AF-A0A5C6RPF6-F1
#
_cell.length_a   1.000
_cell.length_b   1.000
_cell.length_c   1.000
_cell.angle_alpha   90.00
_cell.angle_beta   90.00
_cell.angle_gamma   90.00
#
_symmetry.space_group_name_H-M   'P 1'
#
loop_
_entity.id
_entity.type
_entity.pdbx_description
1 polymer ?
#
loop_
_entity_poly.entity_id
_entity_poly.type
_entity_poly.pdbx_seq_one_letter_code
_entity_poly.pdbx_strand_id
1 'polypeptide(L)'
;MKTKLTVAEALQRARAEEPLQGYQVDFTDHKVEALEAMQLAKAGVDVPEESIYYDDEAIAEDEAFEGEWTAVATDGLAEAEAALNVRLQLDPEIKYWLEQQSIPTSQLLEQLLVNFYRTEQRLKKS
;
A
#
# COMPACT_ATOMS: atom_id res chain seq x y z
N MET A 1 -25.45 -13.16 -17.12
CA MET A 1 -24.35 -14.03 -17.58
C MET A 1 -23.16 -13.15 -17.86
N LYS A 2 -22.01 -13.41 -17.22
CA LYS A 2 -20.76 -12.72 -17.55
C LYS A 2 -20.18 -13.35 -18.82
N THR A 3 -19.67 -12.54 -19.73
CA THR A 3 -18.99 -13.05 -20.93
C THR A 3 -17.67 -13.69 -20.51
N LYS A 4 -17.41 -14.91 -20.97
CA LYS A 4 -16.15 -15.61 -20.70
C LYS A 4 -15.03 -15.08 -21.60
N LEU A 5 -13.86 -14.84 -21.03
CA LEU A 5 -12.63 -14.47 -21.73
C LEU A 5 -11.54 -15.50 -21.46
N THR A 6 -10.68 -15.72 -22.45
CA THR A 6 -9.43 -16.44 -22.22
C THR A 6 -8.43 -15.55 -21.46
N VAL A 7 -7.44 -16.17 -20.82
CA VAL A 7 -6.35 -15.41 -20.14
C VAL A 7 -5.65 -14.46 -21.12
N ALA A 8 -5.35 -14.91 -22.34
CA ALA A 8 -4.65 -14.10 -23.34
C ALA A 8 -5.45 -12.84 -23.74
N GLU A 9 -6.77 -12.98 -23.95
CA GLU A 9 -7.64 -11.84 -24.25
C GLU A 9 -7.78 -10.88 -23.07
N ALA A 10 -7.84 -11.43 -21.85
CA ALA A 10 -7.87 -10.63 -20.63
C ALA A 10 -6.57 -9.83 -20.46
N LEU A 11 -5.40 -10.45 -20.70
CA LEU A 11 -4.10 -9.78 -20.64
C LEU A 11 -3.97 -8.69 -21.71
N GLN A 12 -4.44 -8.96 -22.93
CA GLN A 12 -4.41 -7.96 -23.99
C GLN A 12 -5.22 -6.71 -23.61
N ARG A 13 -6.41 -6.90 -23.03
CA ARG A 13 -7.28 -5.81 -22.55
C ARG A 13 -6.68 -5.10 -21.33
N ALA A 14 -6.11 -5.83 -20.39
CA ALA A 14 -5.43 -5.27 -19.23
C ALA A 14 -4.24 -4.38 -19.65
N ARG A 15 -3.47 -4.79 -20.67
CA ARG A 15 -2.38 -4.00 -21.26
C ARG A 15 -2.88 -2.76 -22.01
N ALA A 16 -4.09 -2.82 -22.56
CA ALA A 16 -4.77 -1.68 -23.18
C ALA A 16 -5.50 -0.77 -22.17
N GLU A 17 -5.34 -1.02 -20.87
CA GLU A 17 -6.02 -0.31 -19.77
C GLU A 17 -7.56 -0.37 -19.83
N GLU A 18 -8.11 -1.40 -20.49
CA GLU A 18 -9.55 -1.62 -20.52
C GLU A 18 -10.01 -2.32 -19.23
N PRO A 19 -11.08 -1.83 -18.57
CA PRO A 19 -11.61 -2.47 -17.37
C PRO A 19 -12.23 -3.84 -17.72
N LEU A 20 -11.89 -4.86 -16.95
CA LEU A 20 -12.40 -6.24 -17.12
C LEU A 20 -13.57 -6.56 -16.17
N GLN A 21 -14.08 -5.55 -15.48
CA GLN A 21 -15.20 -5.69 -14.55
C GLN A 21 -16.46 -6.15 -15.30
N GLY A 22 -16.96 -7.33 -14.96
CA GLY A 22 -18.14 -7.94 -15.59
C GLY A 22 -17.82 -9.07 -16.58
N TYR A 23 -16.55 -9.30 -16.90
CA TYR A 23 -16.09 -10.50 -17.58
C TYR A 23 -15.73 -11.61 -16.58
N GLN A 24 -15.72 -12.86 -17.06
CA GLN A 24 -15.22 -14.00 -16.31
C GLN A 24 -14.04 -14.58 -17.08
N VAL A 25 -12.84 -14.52 -16.50
CA VAL A 25 -11.65 -15.11 -17.12
C VAL A 25 -11.61 -16.60 -16.82
N ASP A 26 -11.31 -17.42 -17.83
CA ASP A 26 -11.18 -18.87 -17.71
C ASP A 26 -9.70 -19.26 -17.55
N PHE A 27 -9.37 -19.87 -16.40
CA PHE A 27 -8.01 -20.27 -16.03
C PHE A 27 -7.79 -21.79 -16.12
N THR A 28 -8.77 -22.54 -16.65
CA THR A 28 -8.76 -24.03 -16.60
C THR A 28 -7.56 -24.64 -17.33
N ASP A 29 -7.15 -24.06 -18.46
CA ASP A 29 -6.12 -24.61 -19.34
C ASP A 29 -4.85 -23.75 -19.43
N HIS A 30 -4.72 -22.72 -18.58
CA HIS A 30 -3.61 -21.78 -18.66
C HIS A 30 -3.14 -21.34 -17.28
N LYS A 31 -1.87 -21.61 -16.98
CA LYS A 31 -1.20 -21.00 -15.84
C LYS A 31 -0.74 -19.58 -16.23
N VAL A 32 -0.84 -18.65 -15.30
CA VAL A 32 -0.53 -17.24 -15.46
C VAL A 32 0.77 -16.93 -14.72
N GLU A 33 1.69 -16.24 -15.37
CA GLU A 33 2.93 -15.80 -14.72
C GLU A 33 2.62 -14.75 -13.64
N ALA A 34 3.39 -14.72 -12.55
CA ALA A 34 3.08 -13.87 -11.39
C ALA A 34 2.92 -12.38 -11.75
N LEU A 35 3.76 -11.83 -12.63
CA LEU A 35 3.64 -10.43 -13.06
C LEU A 35 2.37 -10.19 -13.89
N GLU A 36 1.97 -11.15 -14.72
CA GLU A 36 0.74 -11.09 -15.51
C GLU A 36 -0.51 -11.17 -14.61
N ALA A 37 -0.46 -11.98 -13.55
CA ALA A 37 -1.52 -12.05 -12.56
C ALA A 37 -1.73 -10.69 -11.85
N MET A 38 -0.64 -9.96 -11.55
CA MET A 38 -0.72 -8.60 -11.01
C MET A 38 -1.38 -7.61 -11.99
N GLN A 39 -1.10 -7.74 -13.29
CA GLN A 39 -1.74 -6.90 -14.32
C GLN A 39 -3.24 -7.16 -14.40
N LEU A 40 -3.67 -8.42 -14.33
CA LEU A 40 -5.07 -8.81 -14.31
C LEU A 40 -5.78 -8.31 -13.04
N ALA A 41 -5.13 -8.41 -11.88
CA ALA A 41 -5.64 -7.87 -10.62
C ALA A 41 -5.89 -6.35 -10.69
N LYS A 42 -4.96 -5.59 -11.28
CA LYS A 42 -5.14 -4.15 -11.53
C LYS A 42 -6.35 -3.86 -12.42
N ALA A 43 -6.64 -4.72 -13.40
CA ALA A 43 -7.80 -4.59 -14.30
C ALA A 43 -9.12 -5.09 -13.66
N GLY A 44 -9.09 -5.58 -12.42
CA GLY A 44 -10.26 -6.02 -11.66
C GLY A 44 -10.61 -7.50 -11.82
N VAL A 45 -9.65 -8.33 -12.23
CA VAL A 45 -9.79 -9.79 -12.32
C VAL A 45 -9.11 -10.43 -11.12
N ASP A 46 -9.85 -11.25 -10.39
CA ASP A 46 -9.31 -12.08 -9.32
C ASP A 46 -8.73 -13.36 -9.93
N VAL A 47 -7.43 -13.59 -9.74
CA VAL A 47 -6.70 -14.73 -10.32
C VAL A 47 -6.50 -15.78 -9.21
N PRO A 48 -7.00 -17.01 -9.36
CA PRO A 48 -6.79 -18.06 -8.37
C PRO A 48 -5.30 -18.39 -8.20
N GLU A 49 -4.85 -18.56 -6.95
CA GLU A 49 -3.44 -18.83 -6.65
C GLU A 49 -2.93 -20.11 -7.33
N GLU A 50 -3.77 -21.14 -7.46
CA GLU A 50 -3.43 -22.39 -8.13
C GLU A 50 -3.15 -22.22 -9.64
N SER A 51 -3.64 -21.13 -10.22
CA SER A 51 -3.42 -20.77 -11.62
C SER A 51 -2.15 -19.94 -11.80
N ILE A 52 -1.51 -19.45 -10.73
CA ILE A 52 -0.29 -18.65 -10.81
C ILE A 52 0.93 -19.57 -10.82
N TYR A 53 1.89 -19.29 -11.70
CA TYR A 53 3.22 -19.92 -11.66
C TYR A 53 4.31 -18.87 -11.57
N TYR A 54 5.44 -19.28 -10.98
CA TYR A 54 6.66 -18.50 -10.88
C TYR A 54 7.68 -19.15 -11.82
N ASP A 55 8.28 -18.33 -12.68
CA ASP A 55 9.36 -18.78 -13.55
C ASP A 55 10.69 -18.60 -12.82
N ASP A 56 11.28 -19.69 -12.36
CA ASP A 56 12.55 -19.68 -11.64
C ASP A 56 13.68 -19.08 -12.51
N GLU A 57 13.61 -19.19 -13.85
CA GLU A 57 14.59 -18.59 -14.75
C GLU A 57 14.49 -17.05 -14.80
N ALA A 58 13.32 -16.49 -14.45
CA ALA A 58 13.12 -15.05 -14.34
C ALA A 58 13.54 -14.50 -12.96
N ILE A 59 13.84 -15.38 -12.00
CA ILE A 59 14.37 -15.01 -10.68
C ILE A 59 15.89 -14.89 -10.82
N ALA A 60 16.38 -13.65 -10.95
CA ALA A 60 17.81 -13.40 -10.89
C ALA A 60 18.31 -13.74 -9.48
N GLU A 61 19.05 -14.83 -9.34
CA GLU A 61 19.88 -15.06 -8.17
C GLU A 61 20.95 -13.95 -8.15
N ASP A 62 20.85 -13.03 -7.19
CA ASP A 62 21.93 -12.08 -6.92
C ASP A 62 23.06 -12.83 -6.23
N GLU A 63 23.93 -13.47 -7.02
CA GLU A 63 25.16 -14.12 -6.53
C GLU A 63 26.08 -13.16 -5.76
N ALA A 64 25.88 -11.83 -5.88
CA ALA A 64 26.63 -10.81 -5.15
C ALA A 64 25.98 -10.39 -3.82
N PHE A 65 24.82 -10.94 -3.46
CA PHE A 65 24.22 -10.70 -2.16
C PHE A 65 24.98 -11.45 -1.06
N GLU A 66 26.04 -10.82 -0.54
CA GLU A 66 26.80 -11.27 0.64
C GLU A 66 26.21 -10.70 1.95
N GLY A 67 24.88 -10.52 2.03
CA GLY A 67 24.22 -9.98 3.22
C GLY A 67 23.88 -11.06 4.25
N GLU A 68 24.33 -10.91 5.49
CA GLU A 68 23.72 -11.66 6.59
C GLU A 68 22.31 -11.13 6.84
N TRP A 69 21.33 -12.03 6.94
CA TRP A 69 19.98 -11.71 7.39
C TRP A 69 20.06 -11.07 8.78
N THR A 70 19.89 -9.75 8.83
CA THR A 70 19.82 -9.02 10.10
C THR A 70 18.36 -8.97 10.53
N ALA A 71 18.08 -9.46 11.73
CA ALA A 71 16.79 -9.27 12.34
C ALA A 71 16.54 -7.76 12.49
N VAL A 72 15.43 -7.27 11.94
CA VAL A 72 14.96 -5.92 12.24
C VAL A 72 14.74 -5.88 13.75
N ALA A 73 15.54 -5.08 14.46
CA ALA A 73 15.59 -5.05 15.93
C ALA A 73 14.25 -4.60 16.56
N THR A 74 13.35 -4.06 15.75
CA THR A 74 12.03 -3.63 16.14
C THR A 74 10.99 -4.32 15.27
N ASP A 75 10.06 -5.00 15.92
CA ASP A 75 8.79 -5.37 15.32
C ASP A 75 8.15 -4.03 14.90
N GLY A 76 8.15 -3.70 13.60
CA GLY A 76 7.56 -2.44 13.10
C GLY A 76 6.09 -2.27 13.51
N LEU A 77 5.47 -3.36 13.97
CA LEU A 77 4.18 -3.39 14.64
C LEU A 77 4.13 -2.60 15.95
N ALA A 78 5.18 -2.64 16.79
CA ALA A 78 5.16 -1.99 18.11
C ALA A 78 5.20 -0.46 18.01
N GLU A 79 5.93 0.07 17.03
CA GLU A 79 5.93 1.51 16.72
C GLU A 79 4.61 1.95 16.07
N ALA A 80 3.99 1.07 15.26
CA ALA A 80 2.67 1.30 14.67
C ALA A 80 1.53 1.23 15.72
N GLU A 81 1.62 0.33 16.71
CA GLU A 81 0.65 0.20 17.81
C GLU A 81 0.74 1.37 18.81
N ALA A 82 1.92 1.98 18.95
CA ALA A 82 2.12 3.18 19.75
C ALA A 82 1.61 4.48 19.08
N ALA A 83 1.28 4.43 17.78
CA ALA A 83 0.83 5.60 17.04
C ALA A 83 -0.64 5.96 17.38
N LEU A 84 -0.82 7.09 18.08
CA LEU A 84 -2.14 7.64 18.35
C LEU A 84 -2.76 8.22 17.06
N ASN A 85 -3.77 7.54 16.52
CA ASN A 85 -4.52 8.02 15.36
C ASN A 85 -5.62 8.99 15.78
N VAL A 86 -5.48 10.28 15.45
CA VAL A 86 -6.47 11.33 15.76
C VAL A 86 -7.13 11.81 14.46
N ARG A 87 -8.46 11.75 14.39
CA ARG A 87 -9.24 12.41 13.34
C ARG A 87 -9.65 13.80 13.82
N LEU A 88 -9.22 14.83 13.11
CA LEU A 88 -9.56 16.22 13.40
C LEU A 88 -10.43 16.78 12.28
N GLN A 89 -11.50 17.47 12.65
CA GLN A 89 -12.23 18.33 11.74
C GLN A 89 -11.64 19.74 11.90
N LEU A 90 -11.07 20.26 10.81
CA LEU A 90 -10.49 21.60 10.76
C LEU A 90 -11.40 22.52 9.97
N ASP A 91 -11.49 23.76 10.41
CA ASP A 91 -12.15 24.81 9.63
C ASP A 91 -11.46 24.99 8.27
N PRO A 92 -12.22 25.28 7.19
CA PRO A 92 -11.66 25.42 5.84
C PRO A 92 -10.54 26.46 5.73
N GLU A 93 -10.62 27.56 6.47
CA GLU A 93 -9.61 28.61 6.51
C GLU A 93 -8.28 28.11 7.10
N ILE A 94 -8.34 27.34 8.19
CA ILE A 94 -7.16 26.77 8.86
C ILE A 94 -6.51 25.73 7.95
N LYS A 95 -7.33 24.90 7.27
CA LYS A 95 -6.84 23.92 6.29
C LYS A 95 -6.08 24.62 5.15
N TYR A 96 -6.65 25.68 4.61
CA TYR A 96 -6.02 26.45 3.54
C TYR A 96 -4.68 27.08 3.98
N TRP A 97 -4.63 27.62 5.19
CA TRP A 97 -3.41 28.17 5.76
C TRP A 97 -2.31 27.10 5.93
N LEU A 98 -2.65 25.90 6.41
CA LEU A 98 -1.70 24.78 6.56
C LEU A 98 -1.14 24.34 5.21
N GLU A 99 -1.99 24.25 4.18
CA GLU A 99 -1.60 23.88 2.81
C GLU A 99 -0.68 24.93 2.18
N GLN A 100 -0.95 26.23 2.37
CA GLN A 100 -0.11 27.30 1.82
C GLN A 100 1.30 27.33 2.42
N GLN A 101 1.42 27.04 3.71
CA GLN A 101 2.71 27.12 4.42
C GLN A 101 3.51 25.82 4.33
N SER A 102 3.00 24.80 3.60
CA SER A 102 3.61 23.46 3.51
C SER A 102 3.93 22.86 4.88
N ILE A 103 3.09 23.15 5.89
CA ILE A 103 3.33 22.71 7.28
C ILE A 103 2.85 21.27 7.41
N PRO A 104 3.71 20.32 7.82
CA PRO A 104 3.27 18.96 8.14
C PRO A 104 2.34 19.01 9.36
N THR A 105 1.03 18.82 9.14
CA THR A 105 0.01 18.96 10.19
C THR A 105 0.26 17.99 11.36
N SER A 106 0.74 16.79 11.07
CA SER A 106 1.14 15.80 12.07
C SER A 106 2.22 16.33 13.00
N GLN A 107 3.30 16.87 12.43
CA GLN A 107 4.43 17.42 13.19
C GLN A 107 4.02 18.65 14.02
N LEU A 108 3.16 19.51 13.47
CA LEU A 108 2.63 20.66 14.20
C LEU A 108 1.81 20.23 15.42
N LEU A 109 0.90 19.27 15.25
CA LEU A 109 0.07 18.76 16.34
C LEU A 109 0.90 18.11 17.44
N GLU A 110 1.92 17.33 17.07
CA GLU A 110 2.85 16.73 18.03
C GLU A 110 3.55 17.80 18.86
N GLN A 111 4.13 18.82 18.20
CA GLN A 111 4.80 19.91 18.90
C GLN A 111 3.86 20.71 19.81
N LEU A 112 2.63 20.96 19.36
CA LEU A 112 1.62 21.64 20.17
C LEU A 112 1.28 20.84 21.43
N LEU A 113 1.05 19.54 21.31
CA LEU A 113 0.74 18.66 22.45
C LEU A 113 1.90 18.61 23.45
N VAL A 114 3.14 18.46 22.97
CA VAL A 114 4.34 18.44 23.82
C VAL A 114 4.52 19.77 24.55
N ASN A 115 4.38 20.89 23.83
CA ASN A 115 4.56 22.21 24.41
C ASN A 115 3.45 22.53 25.43
N PHE A 116 2.21 22.17 25.13
CA PHE A 116 1.09 22.29 26.05
C PHE A 116 1.34 21.50 27.34
N TYR A 117 1.70 20.22 27.22
CA TYR A 117 2.02 19.37 28.37
C TYR A 117 3.16 19.95 29.23
N ARG A 118 4.25 20.40 28.60
CA ARG A 118 5.38 21.01 29.31
C ARG A 118 4.98 22.29 30.04
N THR A 119 4.08 23.08 29.47
CA THR A 119 3.59 24.33 30.05
C THR A 119 2.74 24.04 31.28
N GLU A 120 1.78 23.12 31.17
CA GLU A 120 0.96 22.66 32.29
C GLU A 120 1.81 22.08 33.46
N GLN A 121 2.85 21.31 33.14
CA GLN A 121 3.76 20.78 34.16
C GLN A 121 4.59 21.87 34.86
N ARG A 122 4.92 22.96 34.16
CA ARG A 122 5.59 24.11 34.77
C ARG A 122 4.65 24.89 35.68
N LEU A 123 3.40 25.08 35.25
CA LEU A 123 2.37 25.77 36.04
C LEU A 123 1.99 25.01 37.31
N LYS A 124 1.99 23.66 37.28
CA LYS A 124 1.74 22.82 38.47
C LYS A 124 2.90 22.79 39.49
N LYS A 125 4.10 23.19 39.08
CA LYS A 125 5.30 23.24 39.94
C LYS A 125 5.59 24.63 40.52
N SER A 126 4.80 25.63 40.14
CA SER A 126 4.86 27.01 40.67
C SER A 126 3.75 27.26 41.67
#